data_AF-A0AB34P9Z2-F1
#
_entry.id   AF-A0AB34P9Z2-F1
#
_cell.length_a   1.000
_cell.length_b   1.000
_cell.length_c   1.000
_cell.angle_alpha   90.00
_cell.angle_beta   90.00
_cell.angle_gamma   90.00
#
_symmetry.space_group_name_H-M   'P 1'
#
loop_
_entity.id
_entity.type
_entity.pdbx_description
1 polymer ?
#
loop_
_entity_poly.entity_id
_entity_poly.type
_entity_poly.pdbx_seq_one_letter_code
_entity_poly.pdbx_strand_id
1 'polypeptide(L)'
;MRLIASLVYCLLALAGCHERNGTTSITRAISDGREVIFSKTLVTATETNVHCLASSSGRCHYLIYEEHCPPATVAGNVPAPACVRRTLDSFALTPGQVRAVRGIPAAAHTCVDSSVPGADCHG
;
A
#
# COMPACT_ATOMS: atom_id res chain seq x y z
N MET A 1 15.45 6.05 -46.74
CA MET A 1 15.50 7.04 -45.63
C MET A 1 14.19 7.16 -44.86
N ARG A 2 13.02 7.38 -45.49
CA ARG A 2 11.73 7.57 -44.76
C ARG A 2 11.27 6.35 -43.95
N LEU A 3 11.44 5.14 -44.48
CA LEU A 3 11.06 3.90 -43.80
C LEU A 3 11.87 3.66 -42.51
N ILE A 4 13.17 3.94 -42.55
CA ILE A 4 14.06 3.78 -41.39
C ILE A 4 13.67 4.78 -40.30
N ALA A 5 13.38 6.03 -40.66
CA ALA A 5 12.93 7.05 -39.71
C ALA A 5 11.60 6.67 -39.03
N SER A 6 10.63 6.14 -39.77
CA SER A 6 9.36 5.65 -39.19
C SER A 6 9.56 4.46 -38.26
N LEU A 7 10.45 3.53 -38.61
CA LEU A 7 10.75 2.36 -37.78
C LEU A 7 11.44 2.75 -36.47
N VAL A 8 12.40 3.67 -36.54
CA VAL A 8 13.08 4.24 -35.37
C VAL A 8 12.09 4.99 -34.48
N TYR A 9 11.17 5.78 -35.05
CA TYR A 9 10.14 6.49 -34.28
C TYR A 9 9.19 5.52 -33.57
N CYS A 10 8.80 4.43 -34.25
CA CYS A 10 7.96 3.39 -33.66
C CYS A 10 8.68 2.71 -32.47
N LEU A 11 9.94 2.31 -32.65
CA LEU A 11 10.73 1.68 -31.57
C LEU A 11 10.93 2.60 -30.37
N LEU A 12 11.14 3.90 -30.60
CA LEU A 12 11.24 4.91 -29.53
C LEU A 12 9.92 5.08 -28.76
N ALA A 13 8.78 4.99 -29.45
CA ALA A 13 7.46 5.04 -28.81
C ALA A 13 7.19 3.80 -27.92
N LEU A 14 7.66 2.61 -28.32
CA LEU A 14 7.52 1.40 -27.50
C LEU A 14 8.46 1.37 -26.29
N ALA A 15 9.63 2.00 -26.37
CA ALA A 15 10.58 2.06 -25.25
C ALA A 15 10.04 2.87 -24.04
N GLY A 16 9.00 3.69 -24.23
CA GLY A 16 8.33 4.42 -23.17
C GLY A 16 7.30 3.60 -22.37
N CYS A 17 6.86 2.45 -22.88
CA CYS A 17 5.92 1.56 -22.18
C CYS A 17 6.67 0.65 -21.19
N HIS A 18 7.36 1.24 -20.22
CA HIS A 18 7.81 0.47 -19.06
C HIS A 18 6.61 0.33 -18.11
N GLU A 19 5.87 -0.77 -18.25
CA GLU A 19 4.87 -1.21 -17.28
C GLU A 19 5.50 -1.15 -15.89
N ARG A 20 5.00 -0.25 -15.03
CA ARG A 20 5.48 -0.15 -13.66
C ARG A 20 5.07 -1.44 -12.97
N ASN A 21 6.05 -2.28 -12.61
CA ASN A 21 5.82 -3.55 -11.90
C ASN A 21 5.40 -3.32 -10.43
N GLY A 22 4.34 -2.56 -10.21
CA GLY A 22 3.75 -2.30 -8.91
C GLY A 22 3.52 -0.84 -8.57
N THR A 23 2.85 -0.66 -7.44
CA THR A 23 2.51 0.63 -6.83
C THR A 23 3.34 0.82 -5.57
N THR A 24 4.06 1.93 -5.47
CA THR A 24 4.78 2.31 -4.25
C THR A 24 3.97 3.35 -3.48
N SER A 25 3.76 3.13 -2.19
CA SER A 25 3.22 4.11 -1.24
C SER A 25 4.25 4.42 -0.16
N ILE A 26 4.21 5.64 0.36
CA ILE A 26 5.05 6.13 1.44
C ILE A 26 4.15 6.66 2.54
N THR A 27 4.28 6.10 3.74
CA THR A 27 3.58 6.58 4.94
C THR A 27 4.58 7.31 5.82
N ARG A 28 4.31 8.57 6.11
CA ARG A 28 5.11 9.41 6.99
C ARG A 28 4.20 10.10 8.00
N ALA A 29 4.47 9.92 9.28
CA ALA A 29 3.76 10.60 10.36
C ALA A 29 4.75 11.48 11.14
N ILE A 30 4.34 12.71 11.43
CA ILE A 30 5.13 13.70 12.17
C ILE A 30 4.29 14.19 13.34
N SER A 31 4.88 14.21 14.53
CA SER A 31 4.29 14.80 15.75
C SER A 31 5.31 15.73 16.38
N ASP A 32 4.88 16.93 16.78
CA ASP A 32 5.75 17.94 17.41
C ASP A 32 7.04 18.24 16.63
N GLY A 33 6.95 18.23 15.29
CA GLY A 33 8.09 18.44 14.39
C GLY A 33 9.10 17.29 14.33
N ARG A 34 8.81 16.15 14.96
CA ARG A 34 9.64 14.93 14.91
C ARG A 34 8.95 13.83 14.11
N GLU A 35 9.74 13.11 13.33
CA GLU A 35 9.26 11.93 12.61
C GLU A 35 8.89 10.83 13.62
N VAL A 36 7.62 10.42 13.59
CA VAL A 36 7.07 9.34 14.41
C VAL A 36 7.11 8.03 13.65
N ILE A 37 6.78 8.07 12.35
CA ILE A 37 6.85 6.92 11.43
C ILE A 37 7.35 7.35 10.07
N PHE A 38 8.18 6.49 9.47
CA PHE A 38 8.49 6.50 8.05
C PHE A 38 8.52 5.07 7.52
N SER A 39 7.62 4.77 6.59
CA SER A 39 7.45 3.45 6.00
C SER A 39 7.31 3.56 4.49
N LYS A 40 7.80 2.54 3.78
CA LYS A 40 7.59 2.35 2.34
C LYS A 40 6.89 1.02 2.10
N THR A 41 5.85 1.05 1.27
CA THR A 41 5.14 -0.13 0.80
C THR A 41 5.26 -0.23 -0.71
N LEU A 42 5.62 -1.39 -1.24
CA LEU A 42 5.61 -1.70 -2.67
C LEU A 42 4.68 -2.89 -2.91
N VAL A 43 3.57 -2.66 -3.59
CA VAL A 43 2.61 -3.69 -3.98
C VAL A 43 2.88 -4.08 -5.42
N THR A 44 3.13 -5.36 -5.69
CA THR A 44 3.26 -5.94 -7.03
C THR A 44 2.08 -6.88 -7.30
N ALA A 45 2.08 -7.56 -8.45
CA ALA A 45 1.07 -8.58 -8.76
C ALA A 45 1.13 -9.80 -7.83
N THR A 46 2.26 -10.07 -7.17
CA THR A 46 2.48 -11.31 -6.41
C THR A 46 2.75 -11.09 -4.92
N GLU A 47 3.18 -9.90 -4.54
CA GLU A 47 3.56 -9.62 -3.15
C GLU A 47 3.45 -8.14 -2.76
N THR A 48 3.28 -7.90 -1.47
CA THR A 48 3.39 -6.59 -0.83
C THR A 48 4.65 -6.55 0.02
N ASN A 49 5.61 -5.73 -0.37
CA ASN A 49 6.84 -5.49 0.39
C ASN A 49 6.65 -4.27 1.29
N VAL A 50 6.74 -4.45 2.60
CA VAL A 50 6.72 -3.35 3.58
C VAL A 50 8.11 -3.15 4.19
N HIS A 51 8.54 -1.90 4.27
CA HIS A 51 9.85 -1.51 4.79
C HIS A 51 9.67 -0.45 5.87
N CYS A 52 10.08 -0.78 7.10
CA CYS A 52 10.18 0.19 8.19
C CYS A 52 11.46 1.00 8.01
N LEU A 53 11.35 2.27 7.62
CA LEU A 53 12.52 3.14 7.42
C LEU A 53 12.91 3.82 8.73
N ALA A 54 11.93 4.29 9.50
CA ALA A 54 12.14 4.87 10.82
C ALA A 54 10.86 4.78 11.68
N SER A 55 11.05 4.70 12.99
CA SER A 55 9.97 4.81 13.98
C SER A 55 10.51 5.38 15.29
N SER A 56 9.78 6.30 15.90
CA SER A 56 10.15 6.88 17.21
C SER A 56 10.08 5.87 18.35
N SER A 57 9.26 4.81 18.23
CA SER A 57 9.16 3.72 19.21
C SER A 57 10.21 2.63 19.00
N GLY A 58 11.00 2.71 17.92
CA GLY A 58 11.93 1.66 17.49
C GLY A 58 11.26 0.51 16.75
N ARG A 59 9.94 0.55 16.52
CA ARG A 59 9.19 -0.44 15.73
C ARG A 59 8.12 0.21 14.86
N CYS A 60 7.99 -0.25 13.62
CA CYS A 60 6.82 0.02 12.79
C CYS A 60 5.87 -1.16 12.92
N HIS A 61 4.67 -0.93 13.45
CA HIS A 61 3.65 -1.94 13.59
C HIS A 61 2.71 -1.88 12.38
N TYR A 62 2.68 -2.96 11.60
CA TYR A 62 1.88 -3.08 10.40
C TYR A 62 0.59 -3.87 10.67
N LEU A 63 -0.49 -3.41 10.05
CA LEU A 63 -1.76 -4.12 9.95
C LEU A 63 -2.13 -4.25 8.47
N ILE A 64 -2.26 -5.48 7.99
CA ILE A 64 -2.78 -5.79 6.66
C ILE A 64 -4.22 -6.25 6.83
N TYR A 65 -5.16 -5.61 6.14
CA TYR A 65 -6.59 -5.89 6.29
C TYR A 65 -7.34 -5.72 4.99
N GLU A 66 -8.56 -6.24 4.93
CA GLU A 66 -9.51 -5.98 3.85
C GLU A 66 -10.84 -5.52 4.43
N GLU A 67 -11.54 -4.65 3.72
CA GLU A 67 -12.88 -4.18 4.09
C GLU A 67 -13.92 -4.99 3.31
N HIS A 68 -14.82 -5.66 4.03
CA HIS A 68 -15.99 -6.31 3.44
C HIS A 68 -17.17 -5.38 3.58
N CYS A 69 -17.37 -4.57 2.55
CA CYS A 69 -18.52 -3.69 2.45
C CYS A 69 -19.68 -4.45 1.79
N PRO A 70 -20.86 -4.52 2.42
CA PRO A 70 -22.06 -4.98 1.73
C PRO A 70 -22.34 -4.09 0.51
N PRO A 71 -22.95 -4.65 -0.56
CA PRO A 71 -23.28 -3.87 -1.74
C PRO A 71 -24.18 -2.69 -1.36
N ALA A 72 -23.90 -1.53 -1.94
CA ALA A 72 -24.69 -0.32 -1.72
C ALA A 72 -26.12 -0.57 -2.21
N THR A 73 -27.05 -0.79 -1.27
CA THR A 73 -28.48 -0.87 -1.59
C THR A 73 -29.00 0.55 -1.80
N VAL A 74 -29.43 0.86 -3.03
CA VAL A 74 -30.23 2.05 -3.35
C VAL A 74 -31.65 1.84 -2.81
N ALA A 75 -31.81 1.93 -1.49
CA ALA A 75 -33.10 1.75 -0.83
C ALA A 75 -33.32 2.85 0.22
N GLY A 76 -33.76 4.02 -0.24
CA GLY A 76 -34.22 5.11 0.62
C GLY A 76 -33.17 5.66 1.61
N ASN A 77 -33.61 6.54 2.51
CA ASN A 77 -32.78 7.19 3.54
C ASN A 77 -32.36 6.22 4.67
N VAL A 78 -32.02 4.97 4.36
CA VAL A 78 -31.46 4.02 5.32
C VAL A 78 -29.94 4.17 5.29
N PRO A 79 -29.27 4.37 6.44
CA PRO A 79 -27.81 4.37 6.49
C PRO A 79 -27.26 3.08 5.88
N ALA A 80 -26.30 3.20 4.96
CA ALA A 80 -25.63 2.04 4.40
C ALA A 80 -25.01 1.21 5.54
N PRO A 81 -25.08 -0.13 5.47
CA PRO A 81 -24.46 -0.96 6.50
C PRO A 81 -22.95 -0.72 6.52
N ALA A 82 -22.37 -0.67 7.71
CA ALA A 82 -20.94 -0.42 7.88
C ALA A 82 -20.11 -1.55 7.25
N CYS A 83 -18.97 -1.19 6.64
CA CYS A 83 -17.99 -2.16 6.20
C CYS A 83 -17.42 -2.91 7.41
N VAL A 84 -17.19 -4.21 7.24
CA VAL A 84 -16.54 -5.04 8.26
C VAL A 84 -15.09 -5.28 7.86
N ARG A 85 -14.17 -4.81 8.70
CA ARG A 85 -12.75 -5.06 8.54
C ARG A 85 -12.38 -6.49 8.91
N ARG A 86 -11.63 -7.16 8.04
CA ARG A 86 -10.98 -8.45 8.34
C ARG A 86 -9.46 -8.27 8.34
N THR A 87 -8.83 -8.57 9.46
CA THR A 87 -7.36 -8.62 9.56
C THR A 87 -6.83 -9.83 8.79
N LEU A 88 -5.84 -9.59 7.94
CA LEU A 88 -5.14 -10.59 7.14
C LEU A 88 -3.78 -10.95 7.75
N ASP A 89 -3.03 -9.94 8.23
CA ASP A 89 -1.77 -10.13 8.93
C ASP A 89 -1.51 -8.93 9.87
N SER A 90 -0.74 -9.13 10.92
CA SER A 90 -0.31 -8.08 11.85
C SER A 90 1.07 -8.41 12.40
N PHE A 91 2.00 -7.48 12.31
CA PHE A 91 3.39 -7.72 12.71
C PHE A 91 4.14 -6.43 12.97
N ALA A 92 5.32 -6.52 13.57
CA ALA A 92 6.19 -5.38 13.81
C ALA A 92 7.56 -5.58 13.18
N LEU A 93 8.10 -4.54 12.56
CA LEU A 93 9.45 -4.49 12.01
C LEU A 93 10.27 -3.45 12.76
N THR A 94 11.56 -3.72 12.98
CA THR A 94 12.51 -2.69 13.42
C THR A 94 12.94 -1.85 12.22
N PRO A 95 13.39 -0.59 12.41
CA PRO A 95 13.97 0.21 11.33
C PRO A 95 15.03 -0.55 10.53
N GLY A 96 14.98 -0.42 9.20
CA GLY A 96 15.81 -1.13 8.23
C GLY A 96 15.31 -2.53 7.82
N GLN A 97 14.32 -3.10 8.52
CA GLN A 97 13.75 -4.38 8.14
C GLN A 97 12.70 -4.25 7.04
N VAL A 98 12.70 -5.25 6.16
CA VAL A 98 11.72 -5.42 5.08
C VAL A 98 11.04 -6.78 5.26
N ARG A 99 9.73 -6.82 5.01
CA ARG A 99 8.97 -8.08 4.93
C ARG A 99 8.16 -8.12 3.63
N ALA A 100 8.33 -9.20 2.88
CA ALA A 100 7.44 -9.56 1.79
C ALA A 100 6.24 -10.32 2.34
N VAL A 101 5.03 -9.86 2.02
CA VAL A 101 3.76 -10.51 2.34
C VAL A 101 3.15 -11.02 1.04
N ARG A 102 2.79 -12.30 1.00
CA ARG A 102 2.29 -12.99 -0.21
C ARG A 102 0.91 -13.55 0.04
N GLY A 103 0.16 -13.83 -1.03
CA GLY A 103 -1.19 -14.39 -0.94
C GLY A 103 -2.22 -13.41 -0.36
N ILE A 104 -1.93 -12.11 -0.39
CA ILE A 104 -2.83 -11.05 0.05
C ILE A 104 -3.66 -10.60 -1.16
N PRO A 105 -4.99 -10.39 -1.02
CA PRO A 105 -5.84 -9.85 -2.08
C PRO A 105 -5.38 -8.46 -2.54
N ALA A 106 -5.56 -8.15 -3.82
CA ALA A 106 -5.19 -6.84 -4.38
C ALA A 106 -5.97 -5.67 -3.74
N ALA A 107 -7.15 -5.94 -3.18
CA ALA A 107 -7.97 -4.96 -2.47
C ALA A 107 -7.58 -4.76 -1.00
N ALA A 108 -6.55 -5.46 -0.51
CA ALA A 108 -6.10 -5.30 0.86
C ALA A 108 -5.41 -3.95 1.06
N HIS A 109 -5.62 -3.41 2.26
CA HIS A 109 -5.00 -2.19 2.74
C HIS A 109 -3.82 -2.53 3.65
N THR A 110 -2.84 -1.63 3.68
CA THR A 110 -1.67 -1.71 4.56
C THR A 110 -1.64 -0.47 5.43
N CYS A 111 -1.85 -0.62 6.73
CA CYS A 111 -1.67 0.45 7.70
C CYS A 111 -0.39 0.25 8.51
N VAL A 112 0.19 1.34 9.00
CA VAL A 112 1.39 1.33 9.84
C VAL A 112 1.35 2.42 10.91
N ASP A 113 1.72 2.07 12.13
CA ASP A 113 1.83 3.01 13.25
C ASP A 113 3.09 2.70 14.11
N SER A 114 3.41 3.63 15.01
CA SER A 114 4.42 3.51 16.06
C SER A 114 4.02 2.59 17.21
N SER A 115 2.73 2.28 17.35
CA SER A 115 2.19 1.33 18.31
C SER A 115 1.26 0.32 17.63
N VAL A 116 0.77 -0.71 18.35
CA VAL A 116 -0.12 -1.73 17.76
C VAL A 116 -1.39 -1.05 17.22
N PRO A 117 -1.67 -1.12 15.90
CA PRO A 117 -2.77 -0.36 15.31
C PRO A 117 -4.15 -0.85 15.73
N GLY A 118 -5.07 0.09 15.93
CA GLY A 118 -6.49 -0.16 16.15
C GLY A 118 -7.30 -0.28 14.85
N ALA A 119 -8.62 -0.38 15.01
CA ALA A 119 -9.57 -0.44 13.91
C ALA A 119 -9.69 0.88 13.12
N ASP A 120 -9.19 1.97 13.67
CA ASP A 120 -9.13 3.33 13.12
C ASP A 120 -7.86 3.58 12.29
N CYS A 121 -6.93 2.62 12.23
CA CYS A 121 -5.77 2.75 11.37
C CYS A 121 -6.18 2.64 9.90
N HIS A 122 -5.79 3.61 9.08
CA HIS A 122 -6.06 3.62 7.64
C HIS A 122 -4.76 3.77 6.84
N GLY A 123 -4.66 3.02 5.74
CA GLY A 123 -3.52 3.00 4.82
C GLY A 123 -3.68 3.89 3.59
#